data_AF-A0A965Y8U6-F1
#
_entry.id   AF-A0A965Y8U6-F1
#
_cell.length_a   1.000
_cell.length_b   1.000
_cell.length_c   1.000
_cell.angle_alpha   90.00
_cell.angle_beta   90.00
_cell.angle_gamma   90.00
#
_symmetry.space_group_name_H-M   'P 1'
#
loop_
_entity.id
_entity.type
_entity.pdbx_description
1 polymer ?
#
loop_
_entity_poly.entity_id
_entity_poly.type
_entity_poly.pdbx_seq_one_letter_code
_entity_poly.pdbx_strand_id
1 'polypeptide(L)'
;MNKDEKQLDILWSKAVKERAGNKCELCSKKDCLSAHHIINKSKSKGLRWKIENGMCLCFYHHRMAHDYPDKFKEKIKNMVDYNKLEYMGNQVSKYIDLKEEEKNIKKYV
;
A
#
# COMPACT_ATOMS: atom_id res chain seq x y z
N MET A 1 -10.92 -7.18 13.05
CA MET A 1 -11.00 -6.04 12.12
C MET A 1 -12.45 -5.67 11.98
N ASN A 2 -12.80 -4.42 12.31
CA ASN A 2 -14.20 -3.99 12.26
C ASN A 2 -14.66 -3.79 10.80
N LYS A 3 -15.97 -3.54 10.59
CA LYS A 3 -16.56 -3.39 9.25
C LYS A 3 -15.96 -2.22 8.47
N ASP A 4 -15.68 -1.12 9.15
CA ASP A 4 -15.19 0.13 8.54
C ASP A 4 -13.74 -0.02 8.07
N GLU A 5 -12.88 -0.65 8.86
CA GLU A 5 -11.51 -0.99 8.47
C GLU A 5 -11.45 -1.89 7.23
N LYS A 6 -12.41 -2.81 7.08
CA LYS A 6 -12.54 -3.65 5.86
C LYS A 6 -12.91 -2.81 4.65
N GLN A 7 -13.83 -1.87 4.81
CA GLN A 7 -14.24 -0.97 3.72
C GLN A 7 -13.08 -0.09 3.28
N LEU A 8 -12.30 0.44 4.23
CA LEU A 8 -11.10 1.21 3.93
C LEU A 8 -10.02 0.38 3.22
N ASP A 9 -9.80 -0.89 3.61
CA ASP A 9 -8.87 -1.77 2.89
C ASP A 9 -9.29 -1.97 1.42
N ILE A 10 -10.60 -2.12 1.15
CA ILE A 10 -11.13 -2.27 -0.21
C ILE A 10 -10.92 -0.97 -1.00
N LEU A 11 -11.30 0.17 -0.44
CA LEU A 11 -11.15 1.49 -1.07
C LEU A 11 -9.67 1.80 -1.34
N TRP A 12 -8.81 1.57 -0.36
CA TRP A 12 -7.37 1.76 -0.49
C TRP A 12 -6.77 0.88 -1.58
N SER A 13 -7.15 -0.41 -1.62
CA SER A 13 -6.69 -1.34 -2.65
C SER A 13 -7.10 -0.87 -4.05
N LYS A 14 -8.32 -0.35 -4.21
CA LYS A 14 -8.79 0.26 -5.46
C LYS A 14 -7.95 1.49 -5.83
N ALA A 15 -7.78 2.43 -4.90
CA ALA A 15 -7.00 3.65 -5.11
C ALA A 15 -5.54 3.39 -5.49
N VAL A 16 -4.87 2.40 -4.86
CA VAL A 16 -3.50 2.01 -5.22
C VAL A 16 -3.42 1.49 -6.66
N LYS A 17 -4.40 0.69 -7.10
CA LYS A 17 -4.45 0.18 -8.48
C LYS A 17 -4.72 1.30 -9.49
N GLU A 18 -5.63 2.22 -9.18
CA GLU A 18 -5.96 3.35 -10.06
C GLU A 18 -4.81 4.34 -10.18
N ARG A 19 -4.13 4.69 -9.07
CA ARG A 19 -2.88 5.48 -9.09
C ARG A 19 -1.84 4.85 -10.02
N ALA A 20 -1.71 3.53 -9.98
CA ALA A 20 -0.76 2.81 -10.82
C ALA A 20 -1.19 2.72 -12.30
N GLY A 21 -2.38 3.20 -12.67
CA GLY A 21 -2.93 3.07 -14.01
C GLY A 21 -3.37 1.64 -14.34
N ASN A 22 -3.85 0.90 -13.33
CA ASN A 22 -4.27 -0.50 -13.44
C ASN A 22 -3.20 -1.39 -14.11
N LYS A 23 -1.95 -1.23 -13.67
CA LYS A 23 -0.81 -2.05 -14.08
C LYS A 23 0.13 -2.27 -12.90
N CYS A 24 0.90 -3.34 -12.97
CA CYS A 24 1.98 -3.61 -12.03
C CYS A 24 3.06 -2.53 -12.15
N GLU A 25 3.45 -1.92 -11.04
CA GLU A 25 4.45 -0.84 -11.06
C GLU A 25 5.86 -1.34 -11.39
N LEU A 26 6.12 -2.65 -11.25
CA LEU A 26 7.43 -3.25 -11.55
C LEU A 26 7.60 -3.76 -12.99
N CYS A 27 6.51 -4.17 -13.66
CA CYS A 27 6.60 -4.76 -15.00
C CYS A 27 5.49 -4.35 -15.96
N SER A 28 4.59 -3.45 -15.56
CA SER A 28 3.47 -2.96 -16.37
C SER A 28 2.43 -3.99 -16.83
N LYS A 29 2.48 -5.24 -16.35
CA LYS A 29 1.42 -6.24 -16.54
C LYS A 29 0.07 -5.72 -16.00
N LYS A 30 -1.04 -6.10 -16.64
CA LYS A 30 -2.40 -5.62 -16.30
C LYS A 30 -3.31 -6.71 -15.72
N ASP A 31 -2.81 -7.94 -15.64
CA ASP A 31 -3.51 -9.12 -15.16
C ASP A 31 -3.19 -9.42 -13.69
N CYS A 32 -4.17 -10.01 -12.99
CA CYS A 32 -4.02 -10.51 -11.61
C CYS A 32 -3.35 -9.50 -10.66
N LEU A 33 -3.87 -8.26 -10.64
CA LEU A 33 -3.33 -7.15 -9.87
C LEU A 33 -3.83 -7.11 -8.43
N SER A 34 -2.90 -6.92 -7.50
CA SER A 34 -3.14 -6.78 -6.07
C SER A 34 -2.36 -5.59 -5.52
N ALA A 35 -2.98 -4.85 -4.60
CA ALA A 35 -2.29 -3.84 -3.83
C ALA A 35 -1.48 -4.51 -2.72
N HIS A 36 -0.21 -4.15 -2.60
CA HIS A 36 0.72 -4.64 -1.59
C HIS A 36 1.15 -3.50 -0.67
N HIS A 37 1.20 -3.77 0.64
CA HIS A 37 1.74 -2.82 1.62
C HIS A 37 3.27 -2.88 1.62
N ILE A 38 3.95 -1.76 1.38
CA ILE A 38 5.43 -1.69 1.41
C ILE A 38 5.92 -1.84 2.86
N ILE A 39 5.37 -1.06 3.78
CA ILE A 39 5.53 -1.23 5.23
C ILE A 39 4.33 -1.99 5.76
N ASN A 40 4.60 -3.08 6.48
CA ASN A 40 3.57 -3.97 7.01
C ASN A 40 2.50 -3.20 7.80
N LYS A 41 1.23 -3.41 7.44
CA LYS A 41 0.06 -2.80 8.09
C LYS A 41 -0.06 -3.07 9.60
N SER A 42 0.58 -4.12 10.12
CA SER A 42 0.63 -4.39 11.57
C SER A 42 1.60 -3.47 12.32
N LYS A 43 2.66 -2.97 11.65
CA LYS A 43 3.68 -2.10 12.24
C LYS A 43 3.11 -0.70 12.53
N SER A 44 2.20 -0.22 11.70
CA SER A 44 1.63 1.11 11.86
C SER A 44 0.23 1.21 11.25
N LYS A 45 -0.79 1.40 12.10
CA LYS A 45 -2.17 1.62 11.64
C LYS A 45 -2.29 2.90 10.81
N GLY A 46 -1.54 3.96 11.15
CA GLY A 46 -1.61 5.25 10.47
C GLY A 46 -1.03 5.24 9.05
N LEU A 47 -0.17 4.26 8.74
CA LEU A 47 0.34 4.04 7.38
C LEU A 47 -0.53 3.11 6.54
N ARG A 48 -1.45 2.37 7.17
CA ARG A 48 -2.17 1.26 6.52
C ARG A 48 -2.91 1.69 5.26
N TRP A 49 -3.51 2.88 5.28
CA TRP A 49 -4.28 3.40 4.15
C TRP A 49 -3.62 4.60 3.46
N LYS A 50 -2.35 4.89 3.79
CA LYS A 50 -1.58 5.86 3.00
C LYS A 50 -1.26 5.26 1.64
N ILE A 51 -1.52 6.04 0.60
CA ILE A 51 -1.37 5.58 -0.77
C ILE A 51 0.11 5.33 -1.08
N GLU A 52 1.02 6.14 -0.53
CA GLU A 52 2.47 5.98 -0.66
C GLU A 52 2.99 4.68 -0.05
N ASN A 53 2.25 4.11 0.91
CA ASN A 53 2.57 2.80 1.51
C ASN A 53 1.99 1.63 0.69
N GLY A 54 1.32 1.89 -0.43
CA GLY A 54 0.77 0.89 -1.33
C GLY A 54 1.54 0.81 -2.65
N MET A 55 1.69 -0.40 -3.18
CA MET A 55 2.21 -0.65 -4.52
C MET A 55 1.30 -1.65 -5.25
N CYS A 56 0.93 -1.35 -6.49
CA CYS A 56 0.16 -2.25 -7.35
C CYS A 56 1.10 -3.29 -7.98
N LEU A 57 0.88 -4.57 -7.68
CA LEU A 57 1.72 -5.67 -8.14
C LEU A 57 0.89 -6.73 -8.87
N CYS A 58 1.46 -7.32 -9.92
CA CYS A 58 0.91 -8.56 -10.48
C CYS A 58 1.20 -9.74 -9.53
N PHE A 59 0.50 -10.86 -9.73
CA PHE A 59 0.63 -12.07 -8.91
C PHE A 59 2.10 -12.47 -8.64
N TYR A 60 2.96 -12.50 -9.66
CA TYR A 60 4.37 -12.87 -9.51
C TYR A 60 5.13 -11.94 -8.55
N HIS A 61 5.03 -10.63 -8.75
CA HIS A 61 5.73 -9.66 -7.90
C HIS A 61 5.13 -9.56 -6.51
N HIS A 62 3.80 -9.73 -6.40
CA HIS A 62 3.12 -9.81 -5.11
C HIS A 62 3.62 -11.02 -4.30
N ARG A 63 3.79 -12.17 -4.96
CA ARG A 63 4.36 -13.37 -4.33
C ARG A 63 5.82 -13.17 -3.95
N MET A 64 6.63 -12.56 -4.83
CA MET A 64 8.03 -12.21 -4.53
C MET A 64 8.15 -11.32 -3.28
N ALA A 65 7.23 -10.36 -3.10
CA ALA A 65 7.24 -9.50 -1.92
C ALA A 65 6.99 -10.27 -0.60
N HIS A 66 6.22 -11.36 -0.65
CA HIS A 66 6.00 -12.23 0.50
C HIS A 66 7.11 -13.25 0.73
N ASP A 67 7.57 -13.92 -0.33
CA ASP A 67 8.53 -15.03 -0.23
C ASP A 67 9.98 -14.53 -0.12
N TYR A 68 10.29 -13.36 -0.69
CA TYR A 68 11.64 -12.78 -0.76
C TYR A 68 11.63 -11.28 -0.44
N PRO A 69 11.32 -10.87 0.79
CA PRO A 69 11.14 -9.46 1.16
C PRO A 69 12.39 -8.60 0.91
N ASP A 70 13.60 -9.10 1.16
CA ASP A 70 14.85 -8.36 0.90
C ASP A 70 15.04 -8.11 -0.60
N LYS A 71 14.77 -9.13 -1.43
CA LYS A 71 14.83 -9.01 -2.89
C LYS A 71 13.80 -8.00 -3.39
N PHE A 72 12.60 -8.00 -2.81
CA PHE A 72 11.58 -7.01 -3.15
C PHE A 72 12.00 -5.60 -2.74
N LYS A 73 12.52 -5.41 -1.52
CA LYS A 73 13.04 -4.12 -1.05
C LYS A 73 14.13 -3.58 -1.97
N GLU A 74 15.09 -4.43 -2.36
CA GLU A 74 16.13 -4.06 -3.34
C GLU A 74 15.54 -3.69 -4.70
N LYS A 75 14.48 -4.36 -5.15
CA LYS A 75 13.83 -4.08 -6.43
C LYS A 75 13.14 -2.71 -6.45
N ILE A 76 12.59 -2.26 -5.32
CA ILE A 76 11.82 -1.01 -5.21
C ILE A 76 12.63 0.17 -4.67
N LYS A 77 13.90 -0.02 -4.29
CA LYS A 77 14.70 0.99 -3.58
C LYS A 77 14.83 2.34 -4.28
N ASN A 78 14.76 2.36 -5.61
CA ASN A 78 14.84 3.58 -6.42
C ASN A 78 13.45 4.15 -6.79
N MET A 79 12.38 3.43 -6.45
CA MET A 79 11.00 3.81 -6.74
C MET A 79 10.29 4.36 -5.51
N VAL A 80 10.75 3.98 -4.31
CA VAL A 80 10.11 4.30 -3.04
C VAL A 80 11.18 4.74 -2.04
N ASP A 81 10.91 5.83 -1.33
CA ASP A 81 11.69 6.22 -0.16
C ASP A 81 11.26 5.41 1.06
N TYR A 82 11.90 4.25 1.23
CA TYR A 82 11.59 3.30 2.32
C TYR A 82 11.85 3.93 3.70
N ASN A 83 12.91 4.73 3.84
CA ASN A 83 13.27 5.36 5.11
C ASN A 83 12.23 6.42 5.52
N LYS A 84 11.74 7.21 4.56
CA LYS A 84 10.64 8.14 4.80
C LYS A 84 9.37 7.40 5.23
N LEU A 85 9.01 6.29 4.57
CA LEU A 85 7.84 5.51 4.97
C LEU A 85 7.99 4.95 6.39
N GLU A 86 9.15 4.40 6.76
CA GLU A 86 9.39 3.94 8.13
C GLU A 86 9.33 5.06 9.15
N TYR A 87 9.94 6.21 8.86
CA TYR A 87 9.88 7.38 9.72
C TYR A 87 8.43 7.83 9.94
N MET A 88 7.65 8.00 8.87
CA MET A 88 6.22 8.31 8.95
C MET A 88 5.46 7.30 9.82
N GLY A 89 5.78 6.01 9.68
CA GLY A 89 5.17 4.92 10.45
C GLY A 89 5.37 5.02 11.95
N ASN A 90 6.50 5.58 12.37
CA ASN A 90 6.84 5.80 13.77
C ASN A 90 6.23 7.08 14.34
N GLN A 91 5.89 8.06 13.50
CA GLN A 91 5.32 9.35 13.92
C GLN A 91 3.78 9.38 13.96
N VAL A 92 3.11 8.42 13.31
CA VAL A 92 1.64 8.44 13.24
C VAL A 92 0.97 8.07 14.56
N SER A 93 -0.10 8.80 14.86
CA SER A 93 -0.96 8.57 16.02
C SER A 93 -1.56 7.16 16.03
N LYS A 94 -1.77 6.62 17.24
CA LYS A 94 -2.56 5.39 17.45
C LYS A 94 -4.06 5.61 17.26
N TYR A 95 -4.52 6.85 17.43
CA TYR A 95 -5.89 7.26 17.13
C TYR A 95 -6.02 7.57 15.64
N ILE A 96 -7.00 6.94 14.98
CA ILE A 96 -7.28 7.16 13.57
C ILE A 96 -8.75 7.50 13.41
N ASP A 97 -9.00 8.64 12.77
CA ASP A 97 -10.32 8.99 12.28
C ASP A 97 -10.57 8.28 10.94
N LEU A 98 -11.41 7.25 10.98
CA LEU A 98 -11.72 6.43 9.81
C LEU A 98 -12.45 7.23 8.71
N LYS A 99 -13.21 8.26 9.07
CA LYS A 99 -13.92 9.10 8.08
C LYS A 99 -12.95 10.01 7.33
N GLU A 100 -11.96 10.55 8.03
CA GLU A 100 -10.92 11.34 7.41
C GLU A 100 -10.01 10.49 6.51
N GLU A 101 -9.67 9.27 6.92
CA GLU A 101 -8.94 8.34 6.03
C GLU A 101 -9.77 7.98 4.80
N GLU A 102 -11.07 7.73 4.93
CA GLU A 102 -11.96 7.49 3.78
C GLU A 102 -11.94 8.66 2.78
N LYS A 103 -12.07 9.89 3.28
CA LYS A 103 -12.01 11.12 2.47
C LYS A 103 -10.66 11.26 1.76
N ASN A 104 -9.57 10.91 2.43
CA ASN A 104 -8.23 10.97 1.85
C ASN A 104 -8.03 9.93 0.74
N ILE A 105 -8.51 8.70 0.93
CA ILE A 105 -8.45 7.65 -0.11
C ILE A 105 -9.28 8.05 -1.33
N LYS A 106 -10.46 8.65 -1.12
CA LYS A 106 -11.38 9.08 -2.19
C LYS A 106 -10.83 10.16 -3.12
N LYS A 107 -9.67 10.74 -2.84
CA LYS A 107 -8.98 11.68 -3.76
C LYS A 107 -8.32 10.96 -4.94
N TYR A 108 -8.20 9.63 -4.88
CA TYR A 108 -7.47 8.80 -5.84
C TYR A 108 -8.40 7.84 -6.62
N VAL A 109 -9.71 7.92 -6.40
CA VAL A 109 -10.78 7.14 -7.05
C VAL A 109 -11.89 8.06 -7.52
#